data_AF-A0A9X1JK64-F1
#
_entry.id   AF-A0A9X1JK64-F1
#
_cell.length_a   1.000
_cell.length_b   1.000
_cell.length_c   1.000
_cell.angle_alpha   90.00
_cell.angle_beta   90.00
_cell.angle_gamma   90.00
#
_symmetry.space_group_name_H-M   'P 1'
#
loop_
_entity.id
_entity.type
_entity.pdbx_description
1 polymer ?
#
loop_
_entity_poly.entity_id
_entity_poly.type
_entity_poly.pdbx_seq_one_letter_code
_entity_poly.pdbx_strand_id
1 'polypeptide(L)'
;MANSDKNFQKRYEDLMRNAGDHRRAISARAIKNERRFRAERKRLKQQRTSVERTDRVQSDLRQHAELLRVEALIKRELAELELKLAATSDSDEQILLRAEITHLQTIKTNLSQRPPRKPPESGIAVPAVPPKGPLPKQGGAEAPLDFGS
;
A
#
# COMPACT_ATOMS: atom_id res chain seq x y z
N MET A 1 -64.29 29.91 -33.24
CA MET A 1 -63.03 29.96 -32.47
C MET A 1 -63.14 29.36 -31.05
N ALA A 2 -64.31 29.39 -30.39
CA ALA A 2 -64.47 28.89 -29.00
C ALA A 2 -64.24 27.37 -28.74
N ASN A 3 -64.20 26.51 -29.77
CA ASN A 3 -64.01 25.06 -29.60
C ASN A 3 -62.53 24.63 -29.51
N SER A 4 -61.58 25.45 -29.99
CA SER A 4 -60.14 25.15 -29.82
C SER A 4 -59.69 25.35 -28.39
N ASP A 5 -60.22 26.38 -27.72
CA ASP A 5 -59.79 26.80 -26.38
C ASP A 5 -60.25 25.81 -25.31
N LYS A 6 -61.48 25.27 -25.43
CA LYS A 6 -61.99 24.20 -24.55
C LYS A 6 -61.17 22.91 -24.67
N ASN A 7 -60.70 22.58 -25.88
CA ASN A 7 -59.82 21.43 -26.10
C ASN A 7 -58.41 21.65 -25.56
N PHE A 8 -57.89 22.88 -25.60
CA PHE A 8 -56.61 23.24 -25.01
C PHE A 8 -56.67 23.16 -23.48
N GLN A 9 -57.72 23.72 -22.87
CA GLN A 9 -57.91 23.73 -21.43
C GLN A 9 -58.04 22.31 -20.85
N LYS A 10 -58.79 21.42 -21.51
CA LYS A 10 -58.90 20.01 -21.11
C LYS A 10 -57.56 19.26 -21.23
N ARG A 11 -56.81 19.47 -22.32
CA ARG A 11 -55.47 18.87 -22.49
C ARG A 11 -54.48 19.38 -21.45
N TYR A 12 -54.56 20.66 -21.10
CA TYR A 12 -53.71 21.26 -20.06
C TYR A 12 -54.05 20.72 -18.68
N GLU A 13 -55.34 20.59 -18.35
CA GLU A 13 -55.78 19.96 -17.10
C GLU A 13 -55.33 18.51 -17.01
N ASP A 14 -55.49 17.71 -18.08
CA ASP A 14 -55.05 16.31 -18.10
C ASP A 14 -53.51 16.18 -17.99
N LEU A 15 -52.77 17.10 -18.62
CA LEU A 15 -51.30 17.18 -18.49
C LEU A 15 -50.89 17.52 -17.05
N MET A 16 -51.55 18.49 -16.42
CA MET A 16 -51.23 18.94 -15.06
C MET A 16 -51.69 17.95 -13.97
N ARG A 17 -52.79 17.22 -14.21
CA ARG A 17 -53.33 16.20 -13.30
C ARG A 17 -52.34 15.07 -13.05
N ASN A 18 -51.59 14.67 -14.09
CA ASN A 18 -50.59 13.60 -14.03
C ASN A 18 -49.14 14.10 -14.00
N ALA A 19 -48.90 15.41 -14.08
CA ALA A 19 -47.56 16.00 -14.11
C ALA A 19 -46.74 15.65 -12.85
N GLY A 20 -47.38 15.58 -11.68
CA GLY A 20 -46.74 15.17 -10.44
C GLY A 20 -46.23 13.72 -10.47
N ASP A 21 -47.07 12.79 -10.93
CA ASP A 21 -46.69 11.38 -11.07
C ASP A 21 -45.65 11.16 -12.17
N HIS A 22 -45.75 11.91 -13.27
CA HIS A 22 -44.76 11.85 -14.33
C HIS A 22 -43.39 12.33 -13.84
N ARG A 23 -43.34 13.44 -13.09
CA ARG A 23 -42.10 13.93 -12.47
C ARG A 23 -41.53 12.93 -11.46
N ARG A 24 -42.38 12.30 -10.62
CA ARG A 24 -41.96 11.23 -9.69
C ARG A 24 -41.41 10.01 -10.42
N ALA A 25 -42.03 9.60 -11.53
CA ALA A 25 -41.56 8.48 -12.33
C ALA A 25 -40.22 8.77 -13.00
N ILE A 26 -40.03 9.99 -13.53
CA ILE A 26 -38.75 10.44 -14.11
C ILE A 26 -37.67 10.48 -13.02
N SER A 27 -37.95 11.08 -11.86
CA SER A 27 -36.97 11.17 -10.77
C SER A 27 -36.60 9.79 -10.22
N ALA A 28 -37.58 8.89 -10.06
CA ALA A 28 -37.33 7.51 -9.63
C ALA A 28 -36.46 6.75 -10.64
N ARG A 29 -36.69 6.93 -11.95
CA ARG A 29 -35.85 6.37 -13.01
C ARG A 29 -34.43 6.95 -12.97
N ALA A 30 -34.30 8.26 -12.79
CA ALA A 30 -33.00 8.93 -12.67
C ALA A 30 -32.20 8.39 -11.48
N ILE A 31 -32.82 8.28 -10.30
CA ILE A 31 -32.19 7.73 -9.09
C ILE A 31 -31.78 6.25 -9.31
N LYS A 32 -32.64 5.45 -9.95
CA LYS A 32 -32.33 4.04 -10.25
C LYS A 32 -31.13 3.92 -11.19
N ASN A 33 -31.08 4.75 -12.23
CA ASN A 33 -29.95 4.78 -13.16
C ASN A 33 -28.68 5.24 -12.46
N GLU A 34 -28.75 6.30 -11.65
CA GLU A 34 -27.60 6.78 -10.87
C GLU A 34 -27.06 5.70 -9.93
N ARG A 35 -27.94 4.97 -9.23
CA ARG A 35 -27.54 3.84 -8.38
C ARG A 35 -26.82 2.74 -9.17
N ARG A 36 -27.32 2.40 -10.36
CA ARG A 36 -26.67 1.43 -11.27
C ARG A 36 -25.28 1.90 -11.69
N PHE A 37 -25.15 3.13 -12.17
CA PHE A 37 -23.86 3.70 -12.55
C PHE A 37 -22.86 3.71 -11.38
N ARG A 38 -23.31 4.09 -10.18
CA ARG A 38 -22.48 4.05 -8.97
C ARG A 38 -22.03 2.62 -8.64
N ALA A 39 -22.91 1.63 -8.75
CA ALA A 39 -22.58 0.23 -8.50
C ALA A 39 -21.56 -0.33 -9.53
N GLU A 40 -21.78 -0.05 -10.82
CA GLU A 40 -20.84 -0.43 -11.89
C GLU A 40 -19.47 0.22 -11.70
N ARG A 41 -19.43 1.53 -11.39
CA ARG A 41 -18.17 2.23 -11.12
C ARG A 41 -17.42 1.62 -9.93
N LYS A 42 -18.13 1.24 -8.86
CA LYS A 42 -17.52 0.52 -7.72
C LYS A 42 -16.96 -0.84 -8.14
N ARG A 43 -17.71 -1.61 -8.93
CA ARG A 43 -17.27 -2.92 -9.45
C ARG A 43 -16.03 -2.79 -10.33
N LEU A 44 -16.02 -1.84 -11.27
CA LEU A 44 -14.86 -1.56 -12.13
C LEU A 44 -13.64 -1.13 -11.32
N LYS A 45 -13.82 -0.30 -10.29
CA LYS A 45 -12.74 0.08 -9.37
C LYS A 45 -12.17 -1.14 -8.64
N GLN A 46 -13.02 -2.02 -8.11
CA GLN A 46 -12.60 -3.25 -7.46
C GLN A 46 -11.84 -4.17 -8.43
N GLN A 47 -12.35 -4.37 -9.64
CA GLN A 47 -11.67 -5.17 -10.68
C GLN A 47 -10.28 -4.60 -11.01
N ARG A 48 -10.17 -3.28 -11.24
CA ARG A 48 -8.87 -2.64 -11.48
C ARG A 48 -7.91 -2.87 -10.32
N THR A 49 -8.34 -2.65 -9.08
CA THR A 49 -7.47 -2.88 -7.91
C THR A 49 -7.04 -4.34 -7.77
N SER A 50 -7.89 -5.30 -8.16
CA SER A 50 -7.51 -6.71 -8.14
C SER A 50 -6.46 -7.04 -9.20
N VAL A 51 -6.62 -6.53 -10.43
CA VAL A 51 -5.65 -6.72 -11.52
C VAL A 51 -4.32 -6.05 -11.17
N GLU A 52 -4.34 -4.82 -10.67
CA GLU A 52 -3.12 -4.13 -10.23
C GLU A 52 -2.39 -4.90 -9.11
N ARG A 53 -3.13 -5.54 -8.20
CA ARG A 53 -2.54 -6.38 -7.15
C ARG A 53 -1.91 -7.64 -7.74
N THR A 54 -2.59 -8.32 -8.67
CA THR A 54 -2.03 -9.52 -9.31
C THR A 54 -0.79 -9.20 -10.14
N ASP A 55 -0.81 -8.08 -10.87
CA ASP A 55 0.33 -7.66 -11.69
C ASP A 55 1.55 -7.33 -10.83
N ARG A 56 1.34 -6.65 -9.69
CA ARG A 56 2.41 -6.39 -8.70
C ARG A 56 2.98 -7.69 -8.12
N VAL A 57 2.11 -8.64 -7.75
CA VAL A 57 2.57 -9.94 -7.24
C VAL A 57 3.36 -10.69 -8.31
N GLN A 58 2.92 -10.67 -9.56
CA GLN A 58 3.64 -11.30 -10.66
C GLN A 58 4.98 -10.62 -10.94
N SER A 59 5.06 -9.28 -10.89
CA SER A 59 6.34 -8.58 -11.05
C SER A 59 7.30 -8.92 -9.92
N ASP A 60 6.83 -8.98 -8.67
CA ASP A 60 7.64 -9.31 -7.51
C ASP A 60 8.16 -10.75 -7.60
N LEU A 61 7.32 -11.70 -8.04
CA LEU A 61 7.72 -13.09 -8.28
C LEU A 61 8.80 -13.19 -9.37
N ARG A 62 8.66 -12.44 -10.47
CA ARG A 62 9.66 -12.42 -11.54
C ARG A 62 10.98 -11.86 -11.04
N GLN A 63 10.96 -10.73 -10.33
CA GLN A 63 12.17 -10.15 -9.73
C GLN A 63 12.85 -11.12 -8.76
N HIS A 64 12.07 -11.79 -7.91
CA HIS A 64 12.61 -12.79 -7.00
C HIS A 64 13.26 -13.97 -7.73
N ALA A 65 12.63 -14.45 -8.82
CA ALA A 65 13.19 -15.53 -9.63
C ALA A 65 14.53 -15.12 -10.29
N GLU A 66 14.64 -13.87 -10.78
CA GLU A 66 15.90 -13.37 -11.32
C GLU A 66 16.99 -13.25 -10.24
N LEU A 67 16.64 -12.75 -9.05
CA LEU A 67 17.59 -12.69 -7.93
C LEU A 67 18.13 -14.08 -7.56
N LEU A 68 17.26 -15.09 -7.51
CA LEU A 68 17.67 -16.48 -7.25
C LEU A 68 18.62 -17.02 -8.33
N ARG A 69 18.38 -16.68 -9.60
CA ARG A 69 19.28 -17.08 -10.70
C ARG A 69 20.66 -16.44 -10.56
N VAL A 70 20.70 -15.13 -10.29
CA VAL A 70 21.97 -14.42 -10.08
C VAL A 70 22.71 -14.98 -8.88
N GLU A 71 22.01 -15.24 -7.77
CA GLU A 71 22.61 -15.86 -6.58
C GLU A 71 23.22 -17.25 -6.90
N ALA A 72 22.53 -18.06 -7.71
CA ALA A 72 23.02 -19.38 -8.12
C ALA A 72 24.30 -19.27 -8.99
N LEU A 73 24.36 -18.30 -9.90
CA LEU A 73 25.56 -18.03 -10.70
C LEU A 73 26.74 -17.61 -9.83
N ILE A 74 26.52 -16.69 -8.88
CA ILE A 74 27.58 -16.25 -7.95
C ILE A 74 28.09 -17.41 -7.11
N LYS A 75 27.19 -18.28 -6.61
CA LYS A 75 27.59 -19.48 -5.85
C LYS A 75 28.46 -20.41 -6.67
N ARG A 76 28.14 -20.58 -7.95
CA ARG A 76 28.94 -21.40 -8.86
C ARG A 76 30.32 -20.78 -9.09
N GLU A 77 30.39 -19.48 -9.38
CA GLU A 77 31.66 -18.79 -9.60
C GLU A 77 32.56 -18.84 -8.36
N LEU A 78 31.99 -18.65 -7.17
CA LEU A 78 32.70 -18.81 -5.90
C LEU A 78 33.31 -20.20 -5.75
N ALA A 79 32.55 -21.26 -6.06
CA ALA A 79 33.08 -22.63 -6.00
C ALA A 79 34.21 -22.86 -7.02
N GLU A 80 34.10 -22.30 -8.23
CA GLU A 80 35.14 -22.39 -9.25
C GLU A 80 36.42 -21.64 -8.81
N LEU A 81 36.30 -20.47 -8.19
CA LEU A 81 37.43 -19.71 -7.66
C LEU A 81 38.08 -20.39 -6.44
N GLU A 82 37.29 -21.00 -5.55
CA GLU A 82 37.80 -21.77 -4.41
C GLU A 82 38.60 -22.98 -4.87
N LEU A 83 38.14 -23.67 -5.93
CA LEU A 83 38.88 -24.78 -6.55
C LEU A 83 40.20 -24.30 -7.19
N LYS A 84 40.17 -23.18 -7.92
CA LYS A 84 41.38 -22.57 -8.48
C LYS A 84 42.37 -22.19 -7.38
N LEU A 85 41.90 -21.55 -6.32
CA LEU A 85 42.73 -21.14 -5.19
C LEU A 85 43.40 -22.35 -4.52
N ALA A 86 42.70 -23.47 -4.40
CA ALA A 86 43.27 -24.71 -3.84
C ALA A 86 44.34 -25.34 -4.73
N ALA A 87 44.27 -25.13 -6.06
CA ALA A 87 45.24 -25.67 -7.02
C ALA A 87 46.46 -24.74 -7.23
N THR A 88 46.30 -23.43 -7.03
CA THR A 88 47.35 -22.43 -7.25
C THR A 88 48.41 -22.45 -6.15
N SER A 89 49.68 -22.53 -6.55
CA SER A 89 50.84 -22.48 -5.63
C SER A 89 51.50 -21.10 -5.55
N ASP A 90 51.27 -20.23 -6.54
CA ASP A 90 51.83 -18.88 -6.59
C ASP A 90 51.13 -17.95 -5.58
N SER A 91 51.92 -17.26 -4.75
CA SER A 91 51.40 -16.39 -3.70
C SER A 91 50.66 -15.17 -4.26
N ASP A 92 51.13 -14.61 -5.37
CA ASP A 92 50.52 -13.40 -5.93
C ASP A 92 49.16 -13.72 -6.55
N GLU A 93 49.07 -14.86 -7.26
CA GLU A 93 47.80 -15.35 -7.79
C GLU A 93 46.82 -15.75 -6.69
N GLN A 94 47.29 -16.35 -5.58
CA GLN A 94 46.44 -16.62 -4.42
C GLN A 94 45.83 -15.35 -3.79
N ILE A 95 46.59 -14.25 -3.72
CA ILE A 95 46.10 -12.97 -3.20
C ILE A 95 44.97 -12.44 -4.09
N LEU A 96 45.15 -12.48 -5.41
CA LEU A 96 44.13 -12.05 -6.38
C LEU A 96 42.86 -12.89 -6.28
N LEU A 97 42.98 -14.22 -6.21
CA LEU A 97 41.83 -15.12 -6.08
C LEU A 97 41.07 -14.88 -4.77
N ARG A 98 41.77 -14.65 -3.65
CA ARG A 98 41.12 -14.30 -2.37
C ARG A 98 40.39 -12.97 -2.43
N ALA A 99 40.95 -11.98 -3.11
CA ALA A 99 40.30 -10.69 -3.30
C ALA A 99 39.00 -10.85 -4.10
N GLU A 100 39.03 -11.62 -5.19
CA GLU A 100 37.85 -11.88 -6.03
C GLU A 100 36.75 -12.64 -5.27
N ILE A 101 37.13 -13.68 -4.51
CA ILE A 101 36.20 -14.41 -3.64
C ILE A 101 35.53 -13.47 -2.63
N THR A 102 36.31 -12.59 -2.00
CA THR A 102 35.79 -11.61 -1.03
C THR A 102 34.82 -10.61 -1.71
N HIS A 103 35.15 -10.18 -2.93
CA HIS A 103 34.29 -9.30 -3.70
C HIS A 103 32.94 -9.96 -4.03
N LEU A 104 32.95 -11.19 -4.55
CA LEU A 104 31.74 -11.94 -4.88
C LEU A 104 30.90 -12.29 -3.63
N GLN A 105 31.55 -12.60 -2.51
CA GLN A 105 30.86 -12.77 -1.22
C GLN A 105 30.12 -11.50 -0.80
N THR A 106 30.74 -10.33 -0.97
CA THR A 106 30.12 -9.03 -0.67
C THR A 106 28.91 -8.75 -1.58
N ILE A 107 29.02 -9.07 -2.88
CA ILE A 107 27.90 -8.95 -3.82
C ILE A 107 26.74 -9.86 -3.40
N LYS A 108 27.03 -11.12 -3.05
CA LYS A 108 26.03 -12.08 -2.56
C LYS A 108 25.31 -11.59 -1.31
N THR A 109 26.02 -11.06 -0.32
CA THR A 109 25.40 -10.54 0.90
C THR A 109 24.48 -9.35 0.59
N ASN A 110 24.91 -8.46 -0.32
CA ASN A 110 24.12 -7.29 -0.70
C ASN A 110 22.86 -7.67 -1.50
N LEU A 111 22.94 -8.68 -2.37
CA LEU A 111 21.77 -9.23 -3.08
C LEU A 111 20.73 -9.84 -2.12
N SER A 112 21.18 -10.39 -1.00
CA SER A 112 20.34 -11.07 -0.02
C SER A 112 19.59 -10.09 0.90
N GLN A 113 20.12 -8.88 1.11
CA GLN A 113 19.51 -7.88 1.97
C GLN A 113 18.37 -7.16 1.23
N ARG A 114 17.12 -7.56 1.52
CA ARG A 114 15.96 -6.73 1.15
C ARG A 114 16.09 -5.36 1.83
N PRO A 115 15.74 -4.26 1.14
CA PRO A 115 15.70 -2.94 1.78
C PRO A 115 14.81 -3.03 3.02
N PRO A 116 15.26 -2.47 4.17
CA PRO A 116 14.48 -2.51 5.39
C PRO A 116 13.11 -1.91 5.12
N ARG A 117 12.06 -2.72 5.26
CA ARG A 117 10.69 -2.20 5.19
C ARG A 117 10.54 -1.27 6.38
N LYS A 118 10.26 0.01 6.11
CA LYS A 118 9.81 0.93 7.17
C LYS A 118 8.65 0.24 7.90
N PRO A 119 8.66 0.18 9.23
CA PRO A 119 7.51 -0.35 9.95
C PRO A 119 6.26 0.39 9.46
N PRO A 120 5.09 -0.28 9.39
CA PRO A 120 3.85 0.44 9.15
C PRO A 120 3.81 1.59 10.14
N GLU A 121 3.52 2.82 9.69
CA GLU A 121 3.46 4.01 10.54
C GLU A 121 2.51 3.74 11.70
N SER A 122 3.05 3.21 12.79
CA SER A 122 2.32 2.74 13.94
C SER A 122 2.08 3.96 14.79
N GLY A 123 0.89 4.53 14.62
CA GLY A 123 0.33 5.55 15.49
C GLY A 123 0.47 6.95 14.91
N ILE A 124 -0.67 7.57 14.61
CA ILE A 124 -0.80 9.02 14.69
C ILE A 124 -0.13 9.43 15.99
N ALA A 125 0.82 10.37 15.95
CA ALA A 125 1.35 10.98 17.16
C ALA A 125 0.16 11.62 17.88
N VAL A 126 -0.43 10.91 18.84
CA VAL A 126 -1.50 11.45 19.66
C VAL A 126 -0.82 12.53 20.49
N PRO A 127 -1.09 13.83 20.25
CA PRO A 127 -0.53 14.86 21.10
C PRO A 127 -0.93 14.51 22.53
N ALA A 128 0.05 14.47 23.43
CA ALA A 128 -0.19 14.18 24.83
C ALA A 128 -1.16 15.25 25.35
N VAL A 129 -2.45 14.90 25.45
CA VAL A 129 -3.42 15.74 26.12
C VAL A 129 -3.04 15.67 27.59
N PRO A 130 -2.60 16.79 28.21
CA PRO A 130 -2.28 16.77 29.63
C PRO A 130 -3.53 16.33 30.39
N PRO A 131 -3.40 15.44 31.39
CA PRO A 131 -4.54 14.94 32.13
C PRO A 131 -5.32 16.11 32.71
N LYS A 132 -6.64 16.17 32.45
CA LYS A 132 -7.55 17.15 33.07
C LYS A 132 -7.78 16.73 34.52
N GLY A 133 -6.84 17.06 35.37
CA GLY A 133 -6.92 16.86 36.82
C GLY A 133 -6.23 18.02 37.55
N PRO A 134 -6.53 18.22 38.85
CA PRO A 134 -5.80 19.20 39.65
C PRO A 134 -4.30 18.88 39.59
N LEU A 135 -3.45 19.91 39.52
CA LEU A 135 -2.00 19.70 39.54
C LEU A 135 -1.63 18.86 40.78
N PRO A 136 -0.73 17.87 40.63
CA PRO A 136 -0.20 17.17 41.79
C PRO A 136 0.34 18.22 42.77
N LYS A 137 -0.13 18.17 44.01
CA LYS A 137 0.30 19.11 45.04
C LYS A 137 1.81 18.96 45.19
N GLN A 138 2.56 20.01 44.86
CA GLN A 138 3.98 20.11 45.21
C GLN A 138 4.07 20.11 46.73
N GLY A 139 4.40 18.97 47.32
CA GLY A 139 4.52 18.84 48.76
C GLY A 139 4.25 17.42 49.21
N GLY A 140 5.31 16.61 49.28
CA GLY A 140 5.22 15.29 49.89
C GLY A 140 6.34 14.35 49.50
N ALA A 141 7.55 14.62 50.00
CA ALA A 141 8.54 13.65 50.51
C ALA A 141 9.95 14.29 50.56
N GLU A 142 10.18 15.22 51.50
CA GLU A 142 11.52 15.31 52.07
C GLU A 142 11.62 14.15 53.07
N ALA A 143 12.18 13.03 52.62
CA ALA A 143 12.68 12.04 53.55
C ALA A 143 14.03 12.55 54.07
N PRO A 144 14.20 12.82 55.37
CA PRO A 144 15.52 13.12 55.92
C PRO A 144 16.39 11.88 55.79
N LEU A 145 17.45 11.95 55.00
CA LEU A 145 18.51 10.95 55.00
C LEU A 145 19.42 11.25 56.21
N ASP A 146 19.15 10.58 57.33
CA ASP A 146 20.09 10.51 58.45
C ASP A 146 21.30 9.67 58.03
N PHE A 147 22.40 10.32 57.69
CA PHE A 147 23.71 9.69 57.61
C PHE A 147 24.38 9.79 58.98
N GLY A 148 24.00 8.89 59.89
CA GLY A 148 24.72 8.68 61.14
C GLY A 148 26.14 8.19 60.87
N SER A 149 27.08 8.80 61.59
CA SER A 149 28.54 8.61 61.63
C SER A 149 29.02 7.22 62.06
#